data_AF-A0A8T3PBP2-F1
#
_entry.id   AF-A0A8T3PBP2-F1
#
_cell.length_a   1.000
_cell.length_b   1.000
_cell.length_c   1.000
_cell.angle_alpha   90.00
_cell.angle_beta   90.00
_cell.angle_gamma   90.00
#
_symmetry.space_group_name_H-M   'P 1'
#
loop_
_entity.id
_entity.type
_entity.pdbx_description
1 polymer ?
#
loop_
_entity_poly.entity_id
_entity_poly.type
_entity_poly.pdbx_seq_one_letter_code
_entity_poly.pdbx_strand_id
1 'polypeptide(L)'
;MRKGFRSSMLLAGVLALSVPAVASAGHGADPDNDGLTTAQERVARLNPLVADTDGDGISDAREDNDADGLKTAQEFVARMNPVVGDTDHDGVPDGREDNDRDGLRNAQEFIARFNPNVRDSDHDGISDAREDRDNDGLTTAQEFIARMNPNVRDTDGDGVSDAREDRDGDGLHTRPEFGKGCHPMRADTDGDGIPDGAEVSC
;
A
#
# COMPACT_ATOMS: atom_id res chain seq x y z
N MET A 1 3.29 -14.92 -56.27
CA MET A 1 4.35 -15.05 -55.23
C MET A 1 4.35 -13.73 -54.48
N ARG A 2 4.01 -13.57 -53.19
CA ARG A 2 4.14 -14.36 -51.95
C ARG A 2 2.88 -14.09 -51.08
N LYS A 3 2.19 -15.11 -50.54
CA LYS A 3 2.06 -15.43 -49.09
C LYS A 3 2.02 -14.17 -48.21
N GLY A 4 0.93 -13.74 -47.56
CA GLY A 4 -0.04 -14.49 -46.76
C GLY A 4 0.36 -14.39 -45.28
N PHE A 5 -0.33 -13.57 -44.47
CA PHE A 5 -0.46 -13.73 -43.01
C PHE A 5 -1.67 -12.93 -42.53
N ARG A 6 -2.73 -13.65 -42.10
CA ARG A 6 -3.76 -13.12 -41.21
C ARG A 6 -3.20 -13.27 -39.80
N SER A 7 -2.99 -12.18 -39.08
CA SER A 7 -2.69 -12.26 -37.66
C SER A 7 -4.00 -12.24 -36.89
N SER A 8 -4.33 -13.42 -36.39
CA SER A 8 -5.32 -13.69 -35.36
C SER A 8 -4.74 -13.33 -33.98
N MET A 9 -5.63 -13.18 -32.98
CA MET A 9 -5.35 -13.15 -31.53
C MET A 9 -4.69 -11.86 -31.01
N LEU A 10 -5.03 -11.30 -29.84
CA LEU A 10 -5.80 -11.77 -28.70
C LEU A 10 -6.66 -10.62 -28.14
N LEU A 11 -7.87 -10.96 -27.70
CA LEU A 11 -8.63 -10.19 -26.73
C LEU A 11 -7.75 -10.12 -25.46
N ALA A 12 -7.21 -8.95 -25.12
CA ALA A 12 -6.60 -8.72 -23.82
C ALA A 12 -7.73 -8.76 -22.79
N GLY A 13 -7.99 -9.96 -22.25
CA GLY A 13 -8.80 -10.11 -21.05
C GLY A 13 -8.14 -9.29 -19.96
N VAL A 14 -8.85 -8.28 -19.46
CA VAL A 14 -8.53 -7.65 -18.19
C VAL A 14 -8.69 -8.77 -17.16
N LEU A 15 -7.57 -9.39 -16.80
CA LEU A 15 -7.50 -10.28 -15.66
C LEU A 15 -7.71 -9.35 -14.45
N ALA A 16 -8.95 -9.23 -14.01
CA ALA A 16 -9.23 -8.77 -12.66
C ALA A 16 -8.52 -9.75 -11.74
N LEU A 17 -7.30 -9.38 -11.33
CA LEU A 17 -6.54 -10.12 -10.33
C LEU A 17 -7.30 -9.93 -9.03
N SER A 18 -8.13 -10.92 -8.74
CA SER A 18 -8.75 -11.13 -7.45
C SER A 18 -7.68 -11.03 -6.38
N VAL A 19 -7.90 -10.17 -5.40
CA VAL A 19 -7.35 -10.32 -4.05
C VAL A 19 -7.48 -11.80 -3.71
N PRO A 20 -6.44 -12.48 -3.19
CA PRO A 20 -6.56 -13.90 -2.88
C PRO A 20 -7.78 -14.09 -1.99
N ALA A 21 -8.80 -14.76 -2.54
CA ALA A 21 -9.93 -15.21 -1.76
C ALA A 21 -9.33 -16.04 -0.63
N VAL A 22 -9.54 -15.60 0.60
CA VAL A 22 -9.15 -16.35 1.79
C VAL A 22 -9.79 -17.72 1.65
N ALA A 23 -8.98 -18.72 1.29
CA ALA A 23 -9.42 -20.09 1.17
C ALA A 23 -9.85 -20.53 2.57
N SER A 24 -11.18 -20.56 2.75
CA SER A 24 -11.89 -20.95 3.95
C SER A 24 -11.32 -22.24 4.56
N ALA A 25 -10.53 -22.06 5.61
CA ALA A 25 -10.25 -23.07 6.61
C ALA A 25 -10.62 -22.49 7.98
N GLY A 26 -11.94 -22.36 8.24
CA GLY A 26 -12.49 -22.02 9.56
C GLY A 26 -13.50 -20.87 9.63
N HIS A 27 -13.96 -20.32 8.50
CA HIS A 27 -14.63 -19.02 8.46
C HIS A 27 -16.16 -19.15 8.50
N GLY A 28 -16.82 -18.29 9.27
CA GLY A 28 -18.28 -18.24 9.38
C GLY A 28 -18.98 -17.95 8.06
N ALA A 29 -20.31 -17.99 8.03
CA ALA A 29 -21.09 -17.62 6.85
C ALA A 29 -20.78 -16.16 6.42
N ASP A 30 -20.78 -15.92 5.12
CA ASP A 30 -20.75 -14.60 4.46
C ASP A 30 -21.95 -14.59 3.49
N PRO A 31 -23.16 -14.20 3.95
CA PRO A 31 -24.39 -14.36 3.19
C PRO A 31 -24.56 -13.37 2.02
N ASP A 32 -23.98 -12.19 2.11
CA ASP A 32 -24.09 -11.11 1.13
C ASP A 32 -22.83 -10.97 0.24
N ASN A 33 -21.76 -11.70 0.54
CA ASN A 33 -20.54 -11.84 -0.26
C ASN A 33 -19.78 -10.52 -0.42
N ASP A 34 -19.77 -9.71 0.63
CA ASP A 34 -19.07 -8.42 0.66
C ASP A 34 -17.59 -8.57 1.07
N GLY A 35 -17.22 -9.73 1.66
CA GLY A 35 -15.88 -10.04 2.14
C GLY A 35 -15.74 -10.07 3.67
N LEU A 36 -16.79 -9.81 4.43
CA LEU A 36 -16.86 -10.00 5.87
C LEU A 36 -17.69 -11.25 6.21
N THR A 37 -17.25 -11.98 7.23
CA THR A 37 -18.11 -13.03 7.81
C THR A 37 -19.16 -12.41 8.72
N THR A 38 -20.29 -13.08 8.88
CA THR A 38 -21.34 -12.75 9.87
C THR A 38 -20.81 -12.58 11.30
N ALA A 39 -19.65 -13.19 11.64
CA ALA A 39 -18.99 -12.97 12.91
C ALA A 39 -18.27 -11.61 12.99
N GLN A 40 -17.57 -11.24 11.92
CA GLN A 40 -16.89 -9.95 11.76
C GLN A 40 -17.91 -8.81 11.73
N GLU A 41 -18.95 -8.92 10.92
CA GLU A 41 -19.98 -7.88 10.80
C GLU A 41 -20.68 -7.59 12.13
N ARG A 42 -20.91 -8.63 12.95
CA ARG A 42 -21.44 -8.44 14.31
C ARG A 42 -20.48 -7.67 15.23
N VAL A 43 -19.17 -7.84 15.07
CA VAL A 43 -18.16 -7.08 15.83
C VAL A 43 -18.14 -5.63 15.35
N ALA A 44 -18.17 -5.43 14.03
CA ALA A 44 -18.17 -4.11 13.38
C ALA A 44 -19.53 -3.37 13.45
N ARG A 45 -20.57 -4.00 14.00
CA ARG A 45 -21.94 -3.44 14.14
C ARG A 45 -22.66 -3.21 12.80
N LEU A 46 -22.33 -4.04 11.81
CA LEU A 46 -22.87 -4.05 10.47
C LEU A 46 -23.99 -5.08 10.31
N ASN A 47 -24.65 -5.12 9.14
CA ASN A 47 -25.78 -6.01 8.84
C ASN A 47 -25.36 -7.20 7.96
N PRO A 48 -25.35 -8.45 8.50
CA PRO A 48 -24.88 -9.67 7.80
C PRO A 48 -25.59 -10.14 6.53
N LEU A 49 -26.53 -9.36 6.03
CA LEU A 49 -27.37 -9.69 4.89
C LEU A 49 -27.38 -8.56 3.85
N VAL A 50 -26.62 -7.50 4.08
CA VAL A 50 -26.58 -6.30 3.26
C VAL A 50 -25.13 -5.88 3.12
N ALA A 51 -24.56 -6.11 1.94
CA ALA A 51 -23.15 -5.84 1.64
C ALA A 51 -22.71 -4.36 1.78
N ASP A 52 -23.66 -3.44 1.97
CA ASP A 52 -23.50 -1.99 2.12
C ASP A 52 -24.62 -1.54 3.09
N THR A 53 -24.30 -1.59 4.38
CA THR A 53 -25.24 -1.46 5.49
C THR A 53 -25.88 -0.07 5.54
N ASP A 54 -25.13 0.97 5.19
CA ASP A 54 -25.57 2.37 5.25
C ASP A 54 -26.07 2.93 3.90
N GLY A 55 -25.76 2.24 2.80
CA GLY A 55 -26.22 2.54 1.45
C GLY A 55 -25.47 3.66 0.76
N ASP A 56 -24.23 3.96 1.16
CA ASP A 56 -23.42 5.03 0.56
C ASP A 56 -22.73 4.62 -0.77
N GLY A 57 -22.76 3.32 -1.10
CA GLY A 57 -22.17 2.75 -2.30
C GLY A 57 -20.78 2.12 -2.11
N ILE A 58 -20.25 2.11 -0.89
CA ILE A 58 -19.07 1.36 -0.48
C ILE A 58 -19.53 0.12 0.29
N SER A 59 -18.97 -1.04 -0.03
CA SER A 59 -19.32 -2.25 0.71
C SER A 59 -18.74 -2.22 2.10
N ASP A 60 -19.41 -2.78 3.09
CA ASP A 60 -19.00 -2.80 4.50
C ASP A 60 -17.53 -3.21 4.71
N ALA A 61 -17.07 -4.28 4.05
CA ALA A 61 -15.68 -4.72 4.09
C ALA A 61 -14.64 -3.66 3.64
N ARG A 62 -15.07 -2.69 2.82
CA ARG A 62 -14.25 -1.67 2.17
C ARG A 62 -14.40 -0.27 2.79
N GLU A 63 -15.28 -0.10 3.75
CA GLU A 63 -15.45 1.14 4.49
C GLU A 63 -14.34 1.34 5.53
N ASP A 64 -14.04 2.60 5.84
CA ASP A 64 -13.18 3.05 6.94
C ASP A 64 -14.09 3.82 7.91
N ASN A 65 -14.71 3.06 8.83
CA ASN A 65 -15.85 3.53 9.61
C ASN A 65 -15.46 4.50 10.75
N ASP A 66 -14.21 4.47 11.20
CA ASP A 66 -13.68 5.32 12.26
C ASP A 66 -12.56 6.29 11.79
N ALA A 67 -12.26 6.29 10.49
CA ALA A 67 -11.39 7.24 9.81
C ALA A 67 -9.93 7.20 10.28
N ASP A 68 -9.42 6.01 10.61
CA ASP A 68 -8.05 5.79 11.06
C ASP A 68 -7.07 5.44 9.92
N GLY A 69 -7.60 5.17 8.72
CA GLY A 69 -6.84 4.82 7.53
C GLY A 69 -6.82 3.32 7.21
N LEU A 70 -7.51 2.46 7.97
CA LEU A 70 -7.76 1.07 7.64
C LEU A 70 -9.23 0.85 7.32
N LYS A 71 -9.47 -0.06 6.37
CA LYS A 71 -10.83 -0.52 6.08
C LYS A 71 -11.24 -1.59 7.08
N THR A 72 -12.53 -1.76 7.33
CA THR A 72 -13.07 -2.78 8.25
C THR A 72 -12.49 -4.18 8.01
N ALA A 73 -12.37 -4.64 6.76
CA ALA A 73 -11.73 -5.94 6.49
C ALA A 73 -10.22 -5.96 6.81
N GLN A 74 -9.52 -4.85 6.60
CA GLN A 74 -8.09 -4.69 6.90
C GLN A 74 -7.83 -4.69 8.40
N GLU A 75 -8.69 -4.07 9.19
CA GLU A 75 -8.58 -4.06 10.65
C GLU A 75 -8.66 -5.47 11.23
N PHE A 76 -9.56 -6.32 10.71
CA PHE A 76 -9.59 -7.74 11.11
C PHE A 76 -8.29 -8.50 10.78
N VAL A 77 -7.61 -8.14 9.69
CA VAL A 77 -6.30 -8.72 9.33
C VAL A 77 -5.20 -8.17 10.24
N ALA A 78 -5.20 -6.86 10.51
CA ALA A 78 -4.27 -6.18 11.41
C ALA A 78 -4.53 -6.46 12.90
N ARG A 79 -5.61 -7.22 13.22
CA ARG A 79 -6.04 -7.55 14.59
C ARG A 79 -6.46 -6.33 15.42
N MET A 80 -7.03 -5.36 14.73
CA MET A 80 -7.52 -4.09 15.26
C MET A 80 -9.04 -4.10 15.42
N ASN A 81 -9.56 -3.06 16.07
CA ASN A 81 -10.96 -2.96 16.41
C ASN A 81 -11.72 -2.04 15.42
N PRO A 82 -12.62 -2.61 14.57
CA PRO A 82 -13.29 -1.92 13.45
C PRO A 82 -14.26 -0.79 13.78
N VAL A 83 -14.32 -0.38 15.04
CA VAL A 83 -15.21 0.67 15.52
C VAL A 83 -14.49 1.64 16.46
N VAL A 84 -13.16 1.52 16.58
CA VAL A 84 -12.31 2.36 17.43
C VAL A 84 -11.01 2.59 16.69
N GLY A 85 -10.87 3.77 16.08
CA GLY A 85 -9.72 4.10 15.24
C GLY A 85 -8.38 4.32 15.96
N ASP A 86 -8.29 3.90 17.22
CA ASP A 86 -7.10 3.86 18.08
C ASP A 86 -7.36 2.75 19.13
N THR A 87 -7.12 1.51 18.72
CA THR A 87 -7.47 0.28 19.45
C THR A 87 -6.79 0.23 20.81
N ASP A 88 -5.52 0.64 20.89
CA ASP A 88 -4.71 0.53 22.10
C ASP A 88 -4.69 1.82 22.95
N HIS A 89 -5.23 2.91 22.42
CA HIS A 89 -5.37 4.23 23.03
C HIS A 89 -4.02 4.89 23.37
N ASP A 90 -2.98 4.66 22.57
CA ASP A 90 -1.69 5.31 22.72
C ASP A 90 -1.61 6.69 22.03
N GLY A 91 -2.63 7.05 21.26
CA GLY A 91 -2.74 8.30 20.51
C GLY A 91 -2.27 8.22 19.06
N VAL A 92 -1.88 7.04 18.57
CA VAL A 92 -1.60 6.74 17.17
C VAL A 92 -2.78 5.97 16.59
N PRO A 93 -3.46 6.48 15.55
CA PRO A 93 -4.54 5.74 14.91
C PRO A 93 -4.06 4.41 14.31
N ASP A 94 -4.90 3.38 14.26
CA ASP A 94 -4.45 2.00 13.93
C ASP A 94 -3.81 1.89 12.55
N GLY A 95 -4.31 2.65 11.55
CA GLY A 95 -3.69 2.71 10.23
C GLY A 95 -2.30 3.34 10.21
N ARG A 96 -1.93 4.09 11.25
CA ARG A 96 -0.62 4.72 11.43
C ARG A 96 0.31 3.97 12.37
N GLU A 97 -0.17 2.94 13.05
CA GLU A 97 0.67 2.05 13.84
C GLU A 97 1.60 1.22 12.95
N ASP A 98 2.64 0.66 13.56
CA ASP A 98 3.63 -0.24 12.96
C ASP A 98 3.70 -1.49 13.85
N ASN A 99 2.79 -2.42 13.59
CA ASN A 99 2.50 -3.56 14.46
C ASN A 99 3.68 -4.51 14.61
N ASP A 100 4.44 -4.73 13.54
CA ASP A 100 5.56 -5.66 13.53
C ASP A 100 6.95 -4.99 13.65
N ARG A 101 6.97 -3.66 13.63
CA ARG A 101 8.13 -2.80 13.87
C ARG A 101 9.19 -2.93 12.81
N ASP A 102 8.77 -3.07 11.55
CA ASP A 102 9.67 -3.13 10.42
C ASP A 102 9.99 -1.76 9.80
N GLY A 103 9.20 -0.73 10.14
CA GLY A 103 9.33 0.63 9.65
C GLY A 103 8.26 1.06 8.63
N LEU A 104 7.33 0.18 8.26
CA LEU A 104 6.09 0.52 7.54
C LEU A 104 4.93 0.63 8.51
N ARG A 105 3.98 1.50 8.18
CA ARG A 105 2.71 1.58 8.91
C ARG A 105 1.73 0.52 8.39
N ASN A 106 0.81 0.07 9.23
CA ASN A 106 -0.23 -0.91 8.87
C ASN A 106 -0.94 -0.55 7.55
N ALA A 107 -1.34 0.71 7.37
CA ALA A 107 -1.99 1.15 6.12
C ALA A 107 -1.05 1.11 4.90
N GLN A 108 0.24 1.39 5.08
CA GLN A 108 1.26 1.30 4.03
C GLN A 108 1.48 -0.15 3.61
N GLU A 109 1.51 -1.07 4.57
CA GLU A 109 1.68 -2.49 4.30
C GLU A 109 0.52 -3.03 3.46
N PHE A 110 -0.73 -2.65 3.75
CA PHE A 110 -1.85 -3.03 2.90
C PHE A 110 -1.76 -2.46 1.47
N ILE A 111 -1.27 -1.22 1.31
CA ILE A 111 -1.03 -0.62 -0.01
C ILE A 111 0.05 -1.40 -0.75
N ALA A 112 1.13 -1.74 -0.06
CA ALA A 112 2.27 -2.47 -0.59
C ALA A 112 2.02 -3.98 -0.71
N ARG A 113 0.91 -4.51 -0.21
CA ARG A 113 0.50 -5.94 -0.20
C ARG A 113 1.33 -6.83 0.73
N PHE A 114 1.71 -6.27 1.87
CA PHE A 114 2.34 -6.95 2.99
C PHE A 114 1.33 -7.31 4.09
N ASN A 115 1.77 -8.15 5.03
CA ASN A 115 1.00 -8.52 6.20
C ASN A 115 1.47 -7.67 7.39
N PRO A 116 0.60 -6.80 7.95
CA PRO A 116 0.97 -5.87 9.02
C PRO A 116 1.43 -6.50 10.33
N ASN A 117 1.35 -7.82 10.46
CA ASN A 117 1.75 -8.52 11.69
C ASN A 117 3.06 -9.29 11.52
N VAL A 118 3.74 -9.17 10.37
CA VAL A 118 4.88 -10.02 10.01
C VAL A 118 5.94 -9.20 9.29
N ARG A 119 7.01 -8.85 10.02
CA ARG A 119 8.13 -8.01 9.58
C ARG A 119 8.78 -8.38 8.24
N ASP A 120 8.60 -9.62 7.80
CA ASP A 120 9.11 -10.19 6.56
C ASP A 120 8.01 -11.15 6.06
N SER A 121 7.09 -10.61 5.27
CA SER A 121 5.86 -11.28 4.85
C SER A 121 6.12 -12.51 4.00
N ASP A 122 7.14 -12.47 3.14
CA ASP A 122 7.46 -13.54 2.20
C ASP A 122 8.55 -14.50 2.69
N HIS A 123 9.18 -14.16 3.82
CA HIS A 123 10.19 -14.92 4.55
C HIS A 123 11.49 -15.13 3.76
N ASP A 124 11.89 -14.16 2.93
CA ASP A 124 13.14 -14.19 2.17
C ASP A 124 14.36 -13.68 2.96
N GLY A 125 14.14 -13.08 4.13
CA GLY A 125 15.17 -12.52 5.02
C GLY A 125 15.37 -11.01 4.89
N ILE A 126 14.63 -10.34 4.01
CA ILE A 126 14.50 -8.89 3.89
C ILE A 126 13.19 -8.47 4.57
N SER A 127 13.21 -7.37 5.33
CA SER A 127 11.96 -6.89 5.91
C SER A 127 11.13 -6.17 4.87
N ASP A 128 9.82 -6.12 5.01
CA ASP A 128 8.90 -5.56 4.02
C ASP A 128 9.24 -4.09 3.66
N ALA A 129 9.58 -3.28 4.68
CA ALA A 129 10.10 -1.91 4.53
C ALA A 129 11.34 -1.77 3.62
N ARG A 130 12.15 -2.84 3.54
CA ARG A 130 13.43 -2.91 2.84
C ARG A 130 13.37 -3.68 1.52
N GLU A 131 12.23 -4.26 1.17
CA GLU A 131 12.05 -4.87 -0.15
C GLU A 131 12.13 -3.81 -1.25
N ASP A 132 12.55 -4.22 -2.45
CA ASP A 132 12.50 -3.45 -3.70
C ASP A 132 11.60 -4.23 -4.66
N ARG A 133 10.28 -4.02 -4.54
CA ARG A 133 9.29 -4.96 -5.05
C ARG A 133 9.18 -4.94 -6.57
N ASP A 134 9.45 -3.81 -7.18
CA ASP A 134 9.40 -3.61 -8.63
C ASP A 134 10.79 -3.52 -9.30
N ASN A 135 11.85 -3.63 -8.50
CA ASN A 135 13.25 -3.67 -8.93
C ASN A 135 13.70 -2.39 -9.64
N ASP A 136 13.23 -1.23 -9.17
CA ASP A 136 13.66 0.07 -9.67
C ASP A 136 14.90 0.62 -8.95
N GLY A 137 15.19 0.09 -7.75
CA GLY A 137 16.33 0.44 -6.91
C GLY A 137 16.00 1.31 -5.69
N LEU A 138 14.73 1.59 -5.40
CA LEU A 138 14.24 2.12 -4.13
C LEU A 138 13.68 0.99 -3.26
N THR A 139 13.72 1.16 -1.94
CA THR A 139 12.98 0.24 -1.05
C THR A 139 11.55 0.70 -0.85
N THR A 140 10.63 -0.20 -0.48
CA THR A 140 9.23 0.11 -0.18
C THR A 140 9.10 1.35 0.72
N ALA A 141 9.87 1.42 1.80
CA ALA A 141 9.85 2.56 2.72
C ALA A 141 10.32 3.88 2.07
N GLN A 142 11.33 3.82 1.19
CA GLN A 142 11.81 4.98 0.45
C GLN A 142 10.74 5.49 -0.53
N GLU A 143 10.05 4.59 -1.21
CA GLU A 143 8.99 4.96 -2.14
C GLU A 143 7.82 5.64 -1.43
N PHE A 144 7.43 5.15 -0.24
CA PHE A 144 6.42 5.84 0.57
C PHE A 144 6.86 7.25 1.01
N ILE A 145 8.14 7.46 1.34
CA ILE A 145 8.68 8.79 1.66
C ILE A 145 8.63 9.71 0.43
N ALA A 146 8.96 9.17 -0.75
CA ALA A 146 8.94 9.87 -2.04
C ALA A 146 7.55 9.98 -2.69
N ARG A 147 6.49 9.51 -2.01
CA ARG A 147 5.11 9.48 -2.53
C ARG A 147 4.99 8.73 -3.87
N MET A 148 5.68 7.62 -3.95
CA MET A 148 5.74 6.69 -5.08
C MET A 148 4.98 5.41 -4.75
N ASN A 149 4.65 4.62 -5.78
CA ASN A 149 3.93 3.37 -5.63
C ASN A 149 4.92 2.19 -5.61
N PRO A 150 5.07 1.47 -4.48
CA PRO A 150 6.07 0.42 -4.31
C PRO A 150 5.88 -0.86 -5.15
N ASN A 151 4.91 -0.85 -6.05
CA ASN A 151 4.62 -1.96 -6.95
C ASN A 151 4.78 -1.56 -8.42
N VAL A 152 5.23 -0.34 -8.72
CA VAL A 152 5.26 0.23 -10.06
C VAL A 152 6.53 1.04 -10.26
N ARG A 153 7.45 0.47 -11.04
CA ARG A 153 8.78 1.03 -11.35
C ARG A 153 8.80 2.49 -11.83
N ASP A 154 7.69 2.96 -12.37
CA ASP A 154 7.49 4.29 -12.95
C ASP A 154 6.04 4.69 -12.60
N THR A 155 5.88 5.35 -11.46
CA THR A 155 4.59 5.64 -10.83
C THR A 155 3.73 6.57 -11.69
N ASP A 156 4.33 7.54 -12.38
CA ASP A 156 3.60 8.53 -13.17
C ASP A 156 3.53 8.21 -14.68
N GLY A 157 4.31 7.22 -15.12
CA GLY A 157 4.28 6.66 -16.47
C GLY A 157 4.97 7.53 -17.51
N ASP A 158 5.89 8.41 -17.11
CA ASP A 158 6.61 9.31 -18.02
C ASP A 158 7.79 8.65 -18.75
N GLY A 159 8.16 7.42 -18.36
CA GLY A 159 9.25 6.63 -18.91
C GLY A 159 10.57 6.73 -18.13
N VAL A 160 10.61 7.46 -17.03
CA VAL A 160 11.70 7.50 -16.06
C VAL A 160 11.31 6.66 -14.86
N SER A 161 12.20 5.78 -14.39
CA SER A 161 11.91 5.01 -13.18
C SER A 161 11.93 5.92 -11.95
N ASP A 162 11.12 5.62 -10.96
CA ASP A 162 10.96 6.36 -9.70
C ASP A 162 12.32 6.68 -9.02
N ALA A 163 13.23 5.70 -8.94
CA ALA A 163 14.60 5.85 -8.45
C ALA A 163 15.45 6.91 -9.19
N ARG A 164 15.05 7.30 -10.40
CA ARG A 164 15.74 8.21 -11.31
C ARG A 164 14.95 9.51 -11.57
N GLU A 165 13.77 9.67 -10.98
CA GLU A 165 13.05 10.93 -11.04
C GLU A 165 13.79 12.03 -10.25
N ASP A 166 13.48 13.28 -10.55
CA ASP A 166 13.89 14.50 -9.85
C ASP A 166 12.61 15.35 -9.68
N ARG A 167 11.80 14.98 -8.69
CA ARG A 167 10.41 15.45 -8.58
C ARG A 167 10.30 16.86 -8.01
N ASP A 168 11.28 17.30 -7.24
CA ASP A 168 11.35 18.66 -6.71
C ASP A 168 12.22 19.61 -7.57
N GLY A 169 12.96 19.08 -8.55
CA GLY A 169 13.60 19.84 -9.62
C GLY A 169 14.90 20.50 -9.17
N ASP A 170 15.60 19.89 -8.22
CA ASP A 170 16.79 20.43 -7.58
C ASP A 170 18.10 19.95 -8.24
N GLY A 171 17.99 18.99 -9.17
CA GLY A 171 19.09 18.40 -9.92
C GLY A 171 19.67 17.11 -9.31
N LEU A 172 19.06 16.57 -8.25
CA LEU A 172 19.37 15.29 -7.63
C LEU A 172 18.26 14.29 -7.93
N HIS A 173 18.61 13.06 -8.28
CA HIS A 173 17.58 12.03 -8.46
C HIS A 173 17.20 11.38 -7.12
N THR A 174 15.96 10.89 -7.03
CA THR A 174 15.34 10.26 -5.84
C THR A 174 16.27 9.32 -5.07
N ARG A 175 16.89 8.35 -5.75
CA ARG A 175 17.69 7.32 -5.06
C ARG A 175 18.96 7.88 -4.39
N PRO A 176 19.80 8.69 -5.07
CA PRO A 176 20.90 9.42 -4.43
C PRO A 176 20.53 10.25 -3.19
N GLU A 177 19.33 10.84 -3.14
CA GLU A 177 18.92 11.70 -2.02
C GLU A 177 18.89 10.97 -0.69
N PHE A 178 18.32 9.76 -0.66
CA PHE A 178 18.34 8.90 0.53
C PHE A 178 19.76 8.57 1.01
N GLY A 179 20.72 8.46 0.09
CA GLY A 179 22.13 8.24 0.43
C GLY A 179 22.83 9.48 0.99
N LYS A 180 22.30 10.68 0.70
CA LYS A 180 22.81 11.98 1.14
C LYS A 180 22.08 12.55 2.36
N GLY A 181 21.00 11.92 2.81
CA GLY A 181 20.15 12.44 3.89
C GLY A 181 19.13 13.49 3.44
N CYS A 182 19.00 13.68 2.13
CA CYS A 182 18.12 14.67 1.51
C CYS A 182 16.71 14.10 1.33
N HIS A 183 15.70 14.97 1.32
CA HIS A 183 14.31 14.56 1.20
C HIS A 183 13.83 14.75 -0.25
N PRO A 184 13.35 13.69 -0.94
CA PRO A 184 13.04 13.69 -2.38
C PRO A 184 11.90 14.58 -2.88
N MET A 185 11.32 15.37 -1.98
CA MET A 185 10.16 16.22 -2.24
C MET A 185 10.43 17.66 -1.78
N ARG A 186 11.69 17.98 -1.52
CA ARG A 186 12.16 19.23 -0.92
C ARG A 186 13.50 19.59 -1.58
N ALA A 187 13.43 20.46 -2.58
CA ALA A 187 14.60 20.94 -3.32
C ALA A 187 15.69 21.65 -2.48
N ASP A 188 15.44 21.88 -1.19
CA ASP A 188 16.34 22.45 -0.19
C ASP A 188 15.91 21.88 1.18
N THR A 189 16.52 20.77 1.56
CA THR A 189 16.11 19.95 2.71
C THR A 189 16.49 20.60 4.03
N ASP A 190 17.62 21.29 4.13
CA ASP A 190 18.06 21.94 5.36
C ASP A 190 17.63 23.43 5.45
N GLY A 191 17.20 24.01 4.34
CA GLY A 191 16.68 25.36 4.24
C GLY A 191 17.76 26.44 4.23
N ASP A 192 18.99 26.11 3.85
CA ASP A 192 20.11 27.06 3.82
C ASP A 192 20.17 27.92 2.54
N GLY A 193 19.37 27.57 1.52
CA GLY A 193 19.27 28.25 0.23
C GLY A 193 20.12 27.65 -0.88
N ILE A 194 20.83 26.54 -0.63
CA ILE A 194 21.54 25.74 -1.64
C ILE A 194 20.66 24.52 -1.98
N PRO A 195 20.36 24.25 -3.25
CA PRO A 195 19.57 23.06 -3.60
C PRO A 195 20.34 21.76 -3.32
N ASP A 196 19.67 20.69 -2.87
CA ASP A 196 20.31 19.45 -2.43
C ASP A 196 21.17 18.82 -3.56
N GLY A 197 20.76 18.97 -4.82
CA GLY A 197 21.53 18.58 -6.00
C GLY A 197 22.89 19.28 -6.18
N ALA A 198 23.09 20.44 -5.54
CA ALA A 198 24.38 21.12 -5.45
C ALA A 198 25.18 20.76 -4.19
N GLU A 199 24.57 20.07 -3.23
CA GLU A 199 25.16 19.77 -1.94
C GLU A 199 25.96 18.46 -1.92
N VAL A 200 26.88 18.37 -0.96
CA VAL A 200 27.55 17.10 -0.64
C VAL A 200 26.68 16.20 0.23
N SER A 201 25.89 16.79 1.13
CA SER A 201 24.96 16.14 2.04
C SER A 201 24.00 17.19 2.61
N CYS A 202 22.77 16.77 2.85
CA CYS A 202 21.85 17.40 3.76
C CYS A 202 22.13 16.88 5.21
#